data_AF-A0A7X8ZTK9-F1
#
_entry.id   AF-A0A7X8ZTK9-F1
#
_cell.length_a   1.000
_cell.length_b   1.000
_cell.length_c   1.000
_cell.angle_alpha   90.00
_cell.angle_beta   90.00
_cell.angle_gamma   90.00
#
_symmetry.space_group_name_H-M   'P 1'
#
loop_
_entity.id
_entity.type
_entity.pdbx_description
1 polymer ?
#
loop_
_entity_poly.entity_id
_entity_poly.type
_entity_poly.pdbx_seq_one_letter_code
_entity_poly.pdbx_strand_id
1 'polypeptide(L)' 'MEYISTFFWIFFIFSMLSPWFKQRTLESSRIAIIHRLEKKRGSRVISMIHRQETMSILGVPLVR' A
#
# COMPACT_ATOMS: atom_id res chain seq x y z
N MET A 1 -16.61 31.52 0.12
CA MET A 1 -16.13 30.86 -1.13
C MET A 1 -14.68 30.40 -1.02
N GLU A 2 -13.77 31.19 -0.46
CA GLU A 2 -12.37 30.79 -0.24
C GLU A 2 -12.20 29.52 0.61
N TYR A 3 -12.86 29.44 1.77
CA TYR A 3 -12.73 28.29 2.66
C TYR A 3 -13.14 26.96 2.02
N ILE A 4 -14.18 26.97 1.17
CA ILE A 4 -14.64 25.77 0.45
C ILE A 4 -13.56 25.27 -0.51
N SER A 5 -12.89 26.18 -1.22
CA SER A 5 -11.76 25.85 -2.10
C SER A 5 -10.60 25.25 -1.30
N THR A 6 -10.26 25.85 -0.15
CA THR A 6 -9.18 25.34 0.71
C THR A 6 -9.46 23.93 1.23
N PHE A 7 -10.66 23.66 1.74
CA PHE A 7 -11.04 22.32 2.19
C PHE A 7 -11.05 21.30 1.05
N PHE A 8 -11.50 21.69 -0.14
CA PHE A 8 -11.46 20.85 -1.32
C PHE A 8 -10.02 20.43 -1.68
N TRP A 9 -9.09 21.39 -1.74
CA TRP A 9 -7.68 21.10 -2.05
C TRP A 9 -7.00 20.24 -0.99
N ILE A 10 -7.28 20.49 0.29
CA ILE A 10 -6.79 19.65 1.39
C ILE A 10 -7.28 18.22 1.23
N PHE A 11 -8.60 18.03 1.05
CA PHE A 11 -9.18 16.71 0.82
C PHE A 11 -8.56 16.01 -0.39
N PHE A 12 -8.38 16.74 -1.49
CA PHE A 12 -7.78 16.21 -2.71
C PHE A 12 -6.36 15.68 -2.44
N ILE A 13 -5.49 16.48 -1.80
CA ILE A 13 -4.12 16.08 -1.46
C ILE A 13 -4.10 14.84 -0.56
N PHE A 14 -4.94 14.80 0.47
CA PHE A 14 -5.03 13.63 1.36
C PHE A 14 -5.54 12.39 0.63
N SER A 15 -6.52 12.54 -0.26
CA SER A 15 -7.02 11.45 -1.10
C SER A 15 -5.92 10.90 -2.01
N MET A 16 -5.04 11.77 -2.53
CA MET A 16 -3.89 11.33 -3.33
C MET A 16 -2.87 10.49 -2.55
N LEU A 17 -2.67 10.81 -1.26
CA LEU A 17 -1.69 10.13 -0.40
C LEU A 17 -2.22 8.84 0.23
N SER A 18 -3.53 8.74 0.45
CA SER A 18 -4.21 7.56 1.01
C SER A 18 -3.79 6.20 0.39
N PRO A 19 -3.78 6.01 -0.94
CA PRO A 19 -3.42 4.72 -1.54
C PRO A 19 -1.99 4.29 -1.23
N TRP A 20 -1.05 5.23 -1.13
CA TRP A 20 0.35 4.96 -0.81
C TRP A 20 0.50 4.37 0.60
N PHE A 21 -0.20 4.95 1.59
CA PHE A 21 -0.22 4.43 2.96
C PHE A 21 -0.79 3.01 3.05
N LYS A 22 -1.84 2.72 2.28
CA LYS A 22 -2.45 1.39 2.23
C LYS A 22 -1.46 0.35 1.70
N GLN A 23 -0.74 0.67 0.63
CA GLN A 23 0.26 -0.22 0.04
C GLN A 23 1.41 -0.51 1.01
N ARG A 24 1.95 0.53 1.66
CA ARG A 24 3.03 0.37 2.66
C ARG A 24 2.62 -0.49 3.85
N THR A 25 1.38 -0.33 4.33
CA THR A 25 0.84 -1.14 5.43
C THR A 25 0.72 -2.61 5.03
N LEU A 26 0.26 -2.89 3.80
CA LEU A 26 0.15 -4.26 3.28
C LEU A 26 1.51 -4.94 3.11
N GLU A 27 2.50 -4.23 2.56
CA GLU A 27 3.88 -4.73 2.40
C GLU A 27 4.49 -5.08 3.77
N SER A 28 4.36 -4.17 4.74
CA SER A 28 4.86 -4.36 6.10
C SER A 28 4.22 -5.58 6.78
N SER A 29 2.90 -5.74 6.60
CA SER A 29 2.16 -6.88 7.14
C SER A 29 2.63 -8.21 6.53
N ARG A 30 2.93 -8.22 5.23
CA ARG A 30 3.44 -9.41 4.53
C ARG A 30 4.82 -9.82 5.05
N ILE A 31 5.73 -8.86 5.19
CA ILE A 31 7.06 -9.10 5.74
C ILE A 31 6.96 -9.63 7.17
N ALA A 32 6.09 -9.05 8.01
CA ALA A 32 5.89 -9.52 9.38
C ALA A 32 5.38 -10.97 9.44
N ILE A 33 4.51 -11.39 8.51
CA ILE A 33 4.06 -12.78 8.41
C ILE A 33 5.21 -13.71 8.02
N ILE A 34 5.99 -13.34 7.00
CA ILE A 34 7.15 -14.14 6.55
C ILE A 34 8.13 -14.32 7.71
N HIS A 35 8.46 -13.24 8.43
CA HIS A 35 9.39 -13.29 9.54
C HIS A 35 8.89 -14.18 10.71
N ARG A 36 7.58 -14.14 11.00
CA ARG A 36 6.97 -15.06 11.98
C ARG A 36 7.09 -16.52 11.53
N LEU A 37 6.92 -16.80 10.24
CA LEU A 37 7.07 -18.14 9.67
C LEU A 37 8.53 -18.62 9.76
N GLU A 38 9.49 -17.77 9.40
CA GLU A 38 10.92 -18.05 9.51
C GLU A 38 11.31 -18.43 10.94
N LYS A 39 10.90 -17.59 11.92
CA LYS A 39 11.15 -17.86 13.35
C LYS A 39 10.53 -19.18 13.81
N LYS A 40 9.31 -19.50 13.34
CA LYS A 40 8.63 -20.75 13.69
C LYS A 40 9.32 -21.98 13.09
N ARG A 41 9.92 -21.88 11.89
CA ARG A 41 10.57 -23.00 11.19
C ARG A 41 12.08 -23.10 11.44
N GLY A 42 12.71 -22.08 12.03
CA GLY A 42 14.16 -22.04 12.23
C GLY A 42 14.96 -21.99 10.93
N SER A 43 14.34 -21.59 9.82
CA SER A 43 14.94 -21.57 8.48
C SER A 43 14.41 -20.39 7.67
N ARG A 44 15.19 -19.96 6.67
CA ARG A 44 14.81 -18.84 5.79
C ARG A 44 13.66 -19.24 4.86
N VAL A 45 12.69 -18.35 4.73
CA VAL A 45 11.50 -18.55 3.89
C VAL A 45 11.64 -17.68 2.65
N ILE A 46 11.76 -18.31 1.49
CA ILE A 46 11.79 -17.63 0.19
C ILE A 46 10.46 -17.93 -0.50
N SER A 47 9.62 -16.90 -0.66
CA SER A 47 8.36 -17.01 -1.40
C SER A 47 8.59 -16.62 -2.86
N MET A 48 8.21 -17.49 -3.81
CA MET A 48 8.12 -17.11 -5.22
C MET A 48 6.74 -16.54 -5.49
N ILE A 49 6.64 -15.22 -5.60
CA ILE A 49 5.38 -14.51 -5.83
C ILE A 49 5.42 -13.91 -7.23
N HIS A 50 4.73 -14.54 -8.18
CA HIS A 50 4.45 -13.93 -9.47
C HIS A 50 3.10 -13.21 -9.39
N ARG A 51 3.07 -12.05 -8.74
CA ARG A 51 1.88 -11.20 -8.69
C ARG A 51 2.18 -9.87 -9.35
N GLN A 52 1.40 -9.55 -10.38
CA GLN A 52 1.33 -8.19 -10.90
C GLN A 52 0.55 -7.36 -9.88
N GLU A 53 1.28 -6.64 -9.04
CA GLU A 53 0.66 -5.63 -8.18
C GLU A 53 0.15 -4.53 -9.08
N THR A 54 -1.17 -4.44 -9.25
CA THR A 54 -1.81 -3.37 -10.01
C THR A 54 -1.31 -2.03 -9.49
N MET A 55 -0.48 -1.36 -10.29
CA MET A 55 -0.02 -0.02 -9.99
C MET A 55 -1.25 0.88 -10.10
N SER A 56 -1.70 1.42 -8.96
CA SER A 56 -2.78 2.38 -8.93
C SER A 56 -2.24 3.76 -8.61
N ILE A 57 -2.57 4.73 -9.46
CA ILE A 57 -2.39 6.15 -9.14
C ILE A 57 -3.75 6.60 -8.60
N LEU A 58 -3.77 7.14 -7.36
CA LEU A 58 -4.99 7.66 -6.74
C LEU A 58 -6.10 6.61 -6.52
N GLY A 59 -5.73 5.32 -6.40
CA GLY A 59 -6.69 4.23 -6.29
C GLY A 59 -7.36 3.84 -7.62
N VAL A 60 -6.99 4.48 -8.73
CA VAL A 60 -7.39 4.09 -10.08
C VAL A 60 -6.29 3.21 -10.68
N PRO A 61 -6.59 1.98 -11.13
CA PRO A 61 -5.59 1.09 -11.72
C PRO A 61 -5.09 1.68 -13.06
N LEU A 62 -3.78 1.88 -13.20
CA LEU A 62 -3.17 2.37 -14.45
C LEU A 62 -3.06 1.27 -15.51
N VAL A 63 -2.91 0.02 -15.07
CA VAL A 63 -2.68 -1.14 -15.92
C VAL A 63 -3.48 -2.31 -15.34
N ARG A 64 -4.24 -3.02 -16.18
CA ARG A 64 -4.88 -4.29 -15.79
C ARG A 64 -3.97 -5.46 -16.12
#